data_AF-A0AAJ4F921-F1
#
_entry.id   AF-A0AAJ4F921-F1
#
_cell.length_a   1.000
_cell.length_b   1.000
_cell.length_c   1.000
_cell.angle_alpha   90.00
_cell.angle_beta   90.00
_cell.angle_gamma   90.00
#
_symmetry.space_group_name_H-M   'P 1'
#
loop_
_entity.id
_entity.type
_entity.pdbx_description
1 polymer ?
#
loop_
_entity_poly.entity_id
_entity_poly.type
_entity_poly.pdbx_seq_one_letter_code
_entity_poly.pdbx_strand_id
1 'polypeptide(L)' 'MQWIKCIERMPDVGEQVLIRISCNEHFNIENGRYKGEGLWVGCWFDVYGKKGSPYQVSHWMPLPPPPTE' A
#
# COMPACT_ATOMS: atom_id res chain seq x y z
N MET A 1 -11.21 11.31 -4.07
CA MET A 1 -9.85 10.89 -3.64
C MET A 1 -9.14 10.30 -4.84
N GLN A 2 -7.82 10.51 -4.96
CA GLN A 2 -7.03 10.06 -6.11
C GLN A 2 -5.90 9.15 -5.65
N TRP A 3 -5.51 8.22 -6.54
CA TRP A 3 -4.34 7.38 -6.35
C TRP A 3 -3.05 8.19 -6.56
N ILE A 4 -2.09 8.01 -5.67
CA ILE A 4 -0.80 8.68 -5.65
C ILE A 4 0.27 7.64 -5.98
N LYS A 5 1.19 7.94 -6.91
CA LYS A 5 2.31 7.05 -7.20
C LYS A 5 3.31 7.08 -6.05
N CYS A 6 3.83 5.92 -5.66
CA CYS A 6 4.86 5.84 -4.62
C CYS A 6 6.12 6.64 -4.97
N ILE A 7 6.46 6.73 -6.26
CA ILE A 7 7.60 7.51 -6.76
C ILE A 7 7.41 9.03 -6.67
N GLU A 8 6.16 9.51 -6.61
CA GLU A 8 5.86 10.93 -6.44
C GLU A 8 5.92 11.28 -4.96
N ARG A 9 5.28 10.46 -4.12
CA ARG A 9 5.26 10.64 -2.67
C ARG A 9 4.83 9.35 -1.98
N MET A 10 5.43 9.06 -0.83
CA MET A 10 4.99 7.99 0.08
C MET A 10 3.99 8.53 1.13
N PRO A 11 3.15 7.68 1.72
CA PRO A 11 2.38 8.06 2.91
C PRO A 11 3.30 8.42 4.07
N ASP A 12 2.73 8.99 5.12
CA ASP A 12 3.47 9.20 6.36
C ASP A 12 3.72 7.86 7.08
N VAL A 13 4.82 7.77 7.82
CA VAL A 13 5.13 6.56 8.60
C VAL A 13 4.04 6.35 9.65
N GLY A 14 3.46 5.14 9.65
CA GLY A 14 2.34 4.77 10.50
C GLY A 14 0.96 5.01 9.88
N GLU A 15 0.88 5.69 8.74
CA GLU A 15 -0.39 5.98 8.06
C GLU A 15 -1.00 4.71 7.48
N GLN A 16 -2.31 4.53 7.67
CA GLN A 16 -3.09 3.44 7.11
C GLN A 16 -3.83 3.92 5.86
N VAL A 17 -3.59 3.24 4.75
CA VAL A 17 -4.03 3.64 3.41
C VAL A 17 -4.52 2.43 2.62
N LEU A 18 -5.19 2.65 1.50
CA LEU A 18 -5.33 1.61 0.49
C LEU A 18 -4.07 1.60 -0.38
N ILE A 19 -3.64 0.41 -0.76
CA ILE A 19 -2.46 0.17 -1.60
C ILE A 19 -2.82 -0.65 -2.83
N ARG A 20 -2.16 -0.38 -3.95
CA ARG A 20 -2.22 -1.18 -5.18
C ARG A 20 -0.93 -1.95 -5.37
N ILE A 21 -1.02 -3.27 -5.26
CA ILE A 21 0.10 -4.20 -5.35
C ILE A 21 0.05 -4.91 -6.70
N SER A 22 1.17 -4.92 -7.40
CA SER A 22 1.29 -5.73 -8.63
C SER A 22 1.57 -7.20 -8.26
N CYS A 23 0.77 -8.11 -8.83
CA CYS A 23 0.85 -9.56 -8.60
C CYS A 23 0.87 -10.27 -9.96
N ASN A 24 2.06 -10.54 -10.52
CA ASN A 24 2.22 -11.10 -11.86
C ASN A 24 1.40 -10.32 -12.91
N GLU A 25 0.45 -10.97 -13.58
CA GLU A 25 -0.42 -10.38 -14.61
C GLU A 25 -1.62 -9.59 -14.04
N HIS A 26 -1.79 -9.59 -12.71
CA HIS A 26 -2.91 -8.94 -12.02
C HIS A 26 -2.44 -7.90 -11.00
N PHE A 27 -3.40 -7.22 -10.39
CA PHE A 27 -3.15 -6.38 -9.23
C PHE A 27 -4.18 -6.63 -8.15
N ASN A 28 -3.78 -6.40 -6.90
CA ASN A 28 -4.66 -6.41 -5.75
C ASN A 28 -4.76 -5.00 -5.17
N ILE A 29 -5.92 -4.67 -4.62
CA ILE A 29 -6.13 -3.50 -3.77
C ILE A 29 -6.49 -3.99 -2.38
N GLU A 30 -5.79 -3.48 -1.36
CA GLU A 30 -6.07 -3.79 0.04
C GLU A 30 -5.67 -2.63 0.95
N ASN A 31 -5.96 -2.74 2.25
CA ASN A 31 -5.40 -1.83 3.24
C ASN A 31 -3.96 -2.22 3.61
N GLY A 32 -3.13 -1.23 3.91
CA GLY A 32 -1.79 -1.43 4.45
C GLY A 32 -1.34 -0.24 5.27
N ARG A 33 -0.37 -0.45 6.15
CA ARG A 33 0.25 0.61 6.94
C ARG A 33 1.68 0.83 6.52
N TYR A 34 2.05 2.07 6.23
CA TYR A 34 3.41 2.37 5.80
C TYR A 34 4.37 2.35 7.00
N LYS A 35 5.45 1.57 6.93
CA LYS A 35 6.46 1.44 7.99
C LYS A 35 7.67 2.36 7.78
N GLY A 36 7.85 2.89 6.57
CA GLY A 36 9.05 3.63 6.17
C GLY A 36 9.94 2.81 5.23
N GLU A 37 10.81 3.49 4.48
CA GLU A 37 11.78 2.88 3.56
C GLU A 37 11.17 1.90 2.54
N GLY A 38 9.94 2.16 2.08
CA GLY A 38 9.23 1.28 1.15
C GLY A 38 8.64 0.01 1.78
N LEU A 39 8.70 -0.14 3.10
CA LEU A 39 8.14 -1.27 3.83
C LEU A 39 6.70 -1.02 4.26
N TRP A 40 5.89 -2.08 4.25
CA TRP A 40 4.46 -2.07 4.56
C TRP A 40 4.13 -3.16 5.56
N VAL A 41 3.16 -2.92 6.44
CA VAL A 41 2.66 -3.91 7.41
C VAL A 41 1.13 -3.98 7.43
N GLY A 42 0.60 -5.11 7.88
CA GLY A 42 -0.85 -5.32 7.97
C GLY A 42 -1.55 -5.49 6.62
N CYS A 43 -0.78 -5.93 5.61
CA CYS A 43 -1.21 -6.28 4.26
C CYS A 43 -0.77 -7.72 3.95
N TRP A 44 -1.42 -8.42 3.01
CA TRP A 44 -1.21 -9.87 2.86
C TRP A 44 0.24 -10.25 2.52
N PHE A 45 0.98 -9.39 1.81
CA PHE A 45 2.36 -9.66 1.39
C PHE A 45 3.42 -9.29 2.45
N ASP A 46 3.03 -8.70 3.59
CA ASP A 46 3.92 -8.37 4.73
C ASP A 46 4.69 -9.63 5.22
N VAL A 47 4.04 -10.80 5.14
CA VAL A 47 4.60 -12.10 5.55
C VAL A 47 5.80 -12.52 4.69
N TYR A 48 5.91 -12.04 3.45
CA TYR A 48 6.96 -12.42 2.48
C TYR A 48 7.92 -11.26 2.12
N GLY A 49 7.73 -10.08 2.71
CA GLY A 49 8.39 -8.83 2.33
C GLY A 49 9.74 -8.55 3.01
N LYS A 50 10.76 -9.38 2.80
CA LYS A 50 12.16 -8.90 2.92
C LYS A 50 12.68 -8.54 1.53
N LYS A 51 13.53 -7.49 1.45
CA LYS A 51 14.24 -7.00 0.26
C LYS A 51 14.37 -8.08 -0.83
N GLY A 52 13.57 -7.97 -1.90
CA GLY A 52 13.51 -8.96 -2.98
C GLY A 52 12.13 -9.56 -3.26
N SER A 53 11.09 -9.21 -2.49
CA SER A 53 9.71 -9.65 -2.81
C SER A 53 9.26 -9.10 -4.18
N PRO A 54 8.68 -9.94 -5.06
CA PRO A 54 8.14 -9.50 -6.34
C PRO A 54 6.91 -8.58 -6.19
N TYR A 55 6.31 -8.55 -5.00
CA TYR A 55 5.11 -7.76 -4.71
C TYR A 55 5.52 -6.34 -4.33
N GLN A 56 5.32 -5.43 -5.27
CA GLN A 56 5.66 -4.01 -5.12
C GLN A 56 4.38 -3.17 -5.06
N VAL A 57 4.31 -2.29 -4.06
CA VAL A 57 3.25 -1.28 -3.99
C VAL A 57 3.58 -0.17 -4.99
N SER A 58 2.71 0.00 -5.96
CA SER A 58 2.89 0.98 -7.04
C SER A 58 2.23 2.32 -6.73
N HIS A 59 1.04 2.26 -6.11
CA HIS A 59 0.22 3.41 -5.80
C HIS A 59 -0.46 3.20 -4.45
N TRP A 60 -0.84 4.30 -3.83
CA TRP A 60 -1.64 4.31 -2.61
C TRP A 60 -2.71 5.39 -2.68
N MET A 61 -3.73 5.29 -1.83
CA MET A 61 -4.71 6.36 -1.61
C MET A 61 -5.12 6.36 -0.15
N PRO A 62 -5.43 7.52 0.46
CA PRO A 62 -5.96 7.54 1.82
C PRO A 62 -7.24 6.69 1.92
N LEU A 63 -7.53 6.15 3.11
CA LEU A 63 -8.77 5.42 3.34
C LEU A 63 -9.97 6.35 3.15
N PRO A 64 -11.02 5.91 2.43
CA PRO A 64 -12.25 6.70 2.36
C PRO A 64 -12.79 6.92 3.78
N PRO A 65 -13.48 8.05 4.02
CA PRO A 65 -14.18 8.22 5.28
C PRO A 65 -15.15 7.05 5.49
N PRO A 66 -15.37 6.61 6.74
CA PRO A 66 -16.40 5.64 7.04
C PRO A 66 -17.76 6.13 6.52
N PRO A 67 -18.68 5.23 6.16
CA PRO A 67 -20.02 5.63 5.75
C PRO A 67 -20.71 6.40 6.88
N THR A 68 -21.41 7.48 6.52
CA THR A 68 -22.34 8.17 7.42
C THR A 68 -23.68 7.45 7.36
N GLU A 69 -24.27 7.16 8.52
CA GLU A 69 -25.63 6.59 8.63
C GLU A 69 -26.71 7.52 8.04
#